data_AF-A0A8H9HHU1-F1
#
_entry.id   AF-A0A8H9HHU1-F1
#
_cell.length_a   1.000
_cell.length_b   1.000
_cell.length_c   1.000
_cell.angle_alpha   90.00
_cell.angle_beta   90.00
_cell.angle_gamma   90.00
#
_symmetry.space_group_name_H-M   'P 1'
#
loop_
_entity.id
_entity.type
_entity.pdbx_description
1 polymer ?
#
loop_
_entity_poly.entity_id
_entity_poly.type
_entity_poly.pdbx_seq_one_letter_code
_entity_poly.pdbx_strand_id
1 'polypeptide(L)' 'MSARPECPRPPMGLDTAMASRARVRAPELVGAGGWLNTGGKDLTLADFRGKITVLDFWKSYTM' A
#
# COMPACT_ATOMS: atom_id res chain seq x y z
N MET A 1 -28.08 36.46 32.09
CA MET A 1 -27.57 35.09 32.23
C MET A 1 -28.11 34.27 31.06
N SER A 2 -27.35 34.16 29.97
CA SER A 2 -27.74 33.41 28.78
C SER A 2 -26.63 32.44 28.45
N ALA A 3 -26.89 31.14 28.61
CA ALA A 3 -25.93 30.10 28.29
C ALA A 3 -25.81 29.97 26.76
N ARG A 4 -24.58 29.94 26.24
CA ARG A 4 -24.34 29.69 24.81
C ARG A 4 -24.63 28.21 24.50
N PRO A 5 -25.22 27.87 23.34
CA PRO A 5 -25.37 26.47 22.94
C PRO A 5 -23.98 25.91 22.62
N GLU A 6 -23.56 24.87 23.33
CA GLU A 6 -22.34 24.14 23.00
C GLU A 6 -22.53 23.39 21.67
N CYS A 7 -21.63 23.63 20.72
CA CYS A 7 -21.54 22.87 19.49
C CYS A 7 -21.13 21.42 19.84
N PRO A 8 -21.84 20.37 19.37
CA PRO A 8 -21.48 18.99 19.67
C PRO A 8 -20.10 18.69 19.09
N ARG A 9 -19.15 18.24 19.93
CA ARG A 9 -17.85 17.76 19.42
C ARG A 9 -18.07 16.46 18.64
N PRO A 10 -17.55 16.33 17.40
CA PRO A 10 -17.62 15.08 16.68
C PRO A 10 -16.84 14.00 17.45
N PRO A 11 -17.29 12.74 17.42
CA PRO A 11 -16.52 11.66 18.00
C PRO A 11 -15.18 11.57 17.27
N MET A 12 -14.07 11.67 18.02
CA MET A 12 -12.75 11.25 17.54
C MET A 12 -12.73 9.71 17.46
N GLY A 13 -13.58 9.13 16.62
CA GLY A 13 -13.39 7.77 16.14
C GLY A 13 -12.50 7.88 14.93
N LEU A 14 -11.30 7.27 14.99
CA LEU A 14 -10.60 6.92 13.76
C LEU A 14 -11.61 6.12 12.92
N ASP A 15 -11.99 6.67 11.78
CA ASP A 15 -12.89 6.12 10.80
C ASP A 15 -12.36 4.76 10.35
N THR A 16 -12.74 3.73 11.11
CA THR A 16 -12.27 2.34 10.93
C THR A 16 -12.75 1.78 9.58
N ALA A 17 -13.68 2.47 8.92
CA ALA A 17 -14.15 2.18 7.57
C ALA A 17 -13.02 2.26 6.51
N MET A 18 -12.04 3.17 6.66
CA MET A 18 -10.91 3.29 5.72
C MET A 18 -9.95 2.08 5.77
N ALA A 19 -9.99 1.28 6.84
CA ALA A 19 -9.05 0.17 7.06
C ALA A 19 -9.55 -1.19 6.57
N SER A 20 -10.76 -1.29 6.01
CA SER A 20 -11.33 -2.54 5.50
C SER A 20 -11.13 -2.71 3.98
N ARG A 21 -9.98 -2.30 3.44
CA ARG A 21 -9.66 -2.61 2.04
C ARG A 21 -9.57 -4.13 1.90
N ALA A 22 -10.41 -4.71 1.05
CA ALA A 22 -10.44 -6.15 0.81
C ALA A 22 -9.01 -6.67 0.52
N ARG A 23 -8.53 -7.62 1.33
CA ARG A 23 -7.22 -8.24 1.14
C ARG A 23 -7.27 -9.16 -0.06
N VAL A 24 -6.75 -8.69 -1.18
CA VAL A 24 -6.55 -9.50 -2.37
C VAL A 24 -5.16 -10.14 -2.33
N ARG A 25 -5.03 -11.36 -2.88
CA ARG A 25 -3.70 -11.95 -3.07
C ARG A 25 -2.94 -11.13 -4.11
N ALA A 26 -1.66 -10.88 -3.85
CA ALA A 26 -0.77 -10.29 -4.84
C ALA A 26 -0.67 -11.21 -6.08
N PRO A 27 -0.88 -10.69 -7.30
CA PRO A 27 -0.64 -11.42 -8.54
C PRO A 27 0.85 -11.70 -8.73
N GLU A 28 1.22 -12.81 -9.36
CA GLU A 28 2.62 -13.18 -9.63
C GLU A 28 3.40 -12.07 -10.35
N LEU A 29 4.65 -11.86 -9.91
CA LEU A 29 5.56 -10.88 -10.50
C LEU A 29 6.27 -11.54 -11.69
N VAL A 30 5.68 -11.39 -12.87
CA VAL A 30 6.28 -11.88 -14.12
C VAL A 30 7.24 -10.80 -14.63
N GLY A 31 8.53 -10.96 -14.37
CA GLY A 31 9.57 -10.02 -14.77
C GLY A 31 9.76 -9.98 -16.29
N ALA A 32 8.83 -9.35 -17.02
CA ALA A 32 8.78 -9.36 -18.49
C ALA A 32 10.04 -8.77 -19.18
N GLY A 33 10.90 -8.07 -18.44
CA GLY A 33 12.21 -7.58 -18.90
C GLY A 33 13.39 -8.02 -18.02
N GLY A 34 13.17 -9.02 -17.16
CA GLY A 34 14.13 -9.44 -16.14
C GLY A 34 14.16 -8.55 -14.91
N TRP A 35 14.87 -9.01 -13.89
CA TRP A 35 15.06 -8.28 -12.64
C TRP A 35 16.40 -7.52 -12.65
N LEU A 36 16.35 -6.25 -12.28
CA LEU A 36 17.55 -5.42 -12.10
C LEU A 36 18.01 -5.54 -10.64
N ASN A 37 19.33 -5.47 -10.42
CA ASN A 37 19.95 -5.52 -9.09
C ASN A 37 19.74 -6.83 -8.29
N THR A 38 19.39 -7.94 -8.96
CA THR A 38 19.19 -9.25 -8.31
C THR A 38 20.33 -10.24 -8.54
N GLY A 39 21.41 -9.80 -9.18
CA GLY A 39 22.52 -10.69 -9.55
C GLY A 39 22.13 -11.77 -10.57
N GLY A 40 21.12 -11.50 -11.41
CA GLY A 40 20.60 -12.46 -12.39
C GLY A 40 19.65 -13.50 -11.81
N LYS A 41 19.28 -13.39 -10.53
CA LYS A 41 18.26 -14.25 -9.93
C LYS A 41 16.86 -13.76 -10.32
N ASP A 42 16.04 -14.70 -10.76
CA ASP A 42 14.59 -14.49 -10.87
C ASP A 42 13.95 -14.50 -9.49
N LEU A 43 13.24 -13.42 -9.16
CA LEU A 43 12.51 -13.30 -7.90
C LEU A 43 11.03 -13.63 -8.09
N THR A 44 10.50 -14.39 -7.14
CA THR A 44 9.06 -14.72 -7.05
C THR A 44 8.45 -14.05 -5.83
N LEU A 45 7.12 -13.98 -5.75
CA LEU A 45 6.45 -13.49 -4.54
C LEU A 45 6.71 -14.35 -3.31
N ALA A 46 7.04 -15.63 -3.50
CA ALA A 46 7.35 -16.53 -2.40
C ALA A 46 8.64 -16.11 -1.66
N ASP A 47 9.63 -15.58 -2.38
CA ASP A 47 10.90 -15.10 -1.80
C ASP A 47 10.71 -13.91 -0.83
N PHE A 48 9.56 -13.22 -0.90
CA PHE A 48 9.24 -12.05 -0.09
C PHE A 48 8.27 -12.34 1.08
N ARG A 49 7.84 -13.58 1.26
CA ARG A 49 6.95 -13.95 2.38
C ARG A 49 7.59 -13.58 3.72
N GLY A 50 6.78 -13.01 4.62
CA GLY A 50 7.23 -12.54 5.94
C GLY A 50 7.89 -11.16 5.93
N LYS A 51 7.97 -10.47 4.78
CA LYS A 51 8.48 -9.10 4.65
C LYS A 51 7.37 -8.15 4.19
N ILE A 52 7.56 -6.87 4.46
CA ILE A 52 6.77 -5.80 3.84
C ILE A 52 7.47 -5.43 2.54
N THR A 53 6.81 -5.69 1.41
CA THR A 53 7.32 -5.36 0.07
C THR A 53 6.53 -4.20 -0.50
N VAL A 54 7.24 -3.16 -0.94
CA VAL A 54 6.66 -2.02 -1.66
C VAL A 54 6.96 -2.20 -3.14
N LEU A 55 5.92 -2.16 -3.96
CA LEU A 55 6.03 -2.21 -5.40
C LEU A 55 5.79 -0.81 -5.96
N ASP A 56 6.79 -0.26 -6.64
CA ASP A 56 6.72 1.05 -7.27
C ASP A 56 6.69 0.91 -8.79
N PHE A 57 5.65 1.46 -9.40
CA PHE A 57 5.44 1.41 -10.84
C PHE A 57 5.96 2.70 -11.46
N TRP A 58 7.08 2.62 -12.16
CA TRP A 58 7.73 3.78 -12.76
C TRP A 58 8.13 3.51 -14.21
N LYS A 59 8.25 4.59 -14.98
CA LYS A 59 8.81 4.56 -16.33
C LYS A 59 9.84 5.68 -16.44
N SER A 60 11.06 5.33 -16.85
CA SER A 60 12.00 6.29 -17.39
C SER A 60 11.74 6.48 -18.88
N TYR A 61 11.64 7.74 -19.29
CA TYR A 61 11.83 8.12 -20.67
C TYR A 61 13.24 8.69 -20.78
N THR A 62 13.97 8.30 -21.83
CA THR A 62 15.15 9.03 -22.26
C THR A 62 14.73 9.94 -23.41
N MET A 63 15.33 11.13 -23.49
CA MET A 63 15.12 12.04 -24.61
C MET A 63 15.78 11.53 -25.88
#